data_AF-A0A7T4B965-F1
#
_entry.id   AF-A0A7T4B965-F1
#
_cell.length_a   1.000
_cell.length_b   1.000
_cell.length_c   1.000
_cell.angle_alpha   90.00
_cell.angle_beta   90.00
_cell.angle_gamma   90.00
#
_symmetry.space_group_name_H-M   'P 1'
#
loop_
_entity.id
_entity.type
_entity.pdbx_description
1 polymer ?
#
loop_
_entity_poly.entity_id
_entity_poly.type
_entity_poly.pdbx_seq_one_letter_code
_entity_poly.pdbx_strand_id
1 'polypeptide(L)'
;MKQALDERRFACVLEVIPQQSPVRLAALEPIVQRGHLAGWPLLPAFADRVGLHSDLSPLEGAAALDDPSASLLHFSGKDRERADLLRQMAAMQARGLKQLLMLSGDRLPGHQPGQAPVRYLESVPALQIAREHGPDWLLGAALNPFKYREEEGAAQYLKAQKKLLAGADFLTLQLGFDAAKHLEAQAWMRAQGRGKPMLACVMQLTARRAAVLRDVPGIVITDAMRELLRREQQLSPAHASACSLERLALQIVGLQWMGYAGVHLSGVHTLDELLSLEQAITRQRDAVTSLSDWVERWQASWRMPGMPEVCFAPDTDTWALGQSDVAATPGERLRYALLSTVHEQLFNRTGWLGSAFGWSVTRPFWKTGVAAQALHAVERTLKRPLVGCDTCGTCRLQDTLYVCPETCPKGLANGPCGGTRLNRCEFGDRECVHSVKYRIAKSADQLPALAQTLIPGIEVGDRHRSSWPAWFKPEDPTPGNDCQSLPKSG
;
A
#
# COMPACT_ATOMS: atom_id res chain seq x y z
N MET A 1 3.35 5.53 19.76
CA MET A 1 3.70 4.28 19.03
C MET A 1 5.21 4.16 18.84
N LYS A 2 5.90 5.24 18.43
CA LYS A 2 7.37 5.28 18.26
C LYS A 2 8.15 4.62 19.41
N GLN A 3 7.92 5.07 20.65
CA GLN A 3 8.55 4.51 21.84
C GLN A 3 8.37 2.99 21.97
N ALA A 4 7.15 2.46 21.77
CA ALA A 4 6.90 1.03 21.87
C ALA A 4 7.69 0.23 20.81
N LEU A 5 7.80 0.76 19.59
CA LEU A 5 8.59 0.13 18.52
C LEU A 5 10.09 0.19 18.81
N ASP A 6 10.60 1.31 19.31
CA ASP A 6 12.01 1.49 19.68
C ASP A 6 12.41 0.54 20.83
N GLU A 7 11.53 0.38 21.82
CA GLU A 7 11.68 -0.54 22.96
C GLU A 7 11.38 -2.01 22.60
N ARG A 8 11.02 -2.30 21.33
CA ARG A 8 10.63 -3.63 20.84
C ARG A 8 9.50 -4.28 21.66
N ARG A 9 8.61 -3.45 22.20
CA ARG A 9 7.37 -3.89 22.85
C ARG A 9 6.30 -4.12 21.79
N PHE A 10 5.62 -5.26 21.87
CA PHE A 10 4.46 -5.55 21.01
C PHE A 10 3.39 -4.47 21.22
N ALA A 11 2.97 -3.76 20.18
CA ALA A 11 2.03 -2.65 20.28
C ALA A 11 0.67 -2.95 19.64
N CYS A 12 -0.41 -2.46 20.24
CA CYS A 12 -1.75 -2.54 19.68
C CYS A 12 -2.17 -1.16 19.19
N VAL A 13 -2.54 -1.07 17.92
CA VAL A 13 -3.01 0.16 17.28
C VAL A 13 -4.48 -0.03 16.94
N LEU A 14 -5.39 0.64 17.64
CA LEU A 14 -6.82 0.53 17.44
C LEU A 14 -7.27 1.44 16.30
N GLU A 15 -7.78 0.86 15.21
CA GLU A 15 -8.34 1.64 14.11
C GLU A 15 -9.69 2.24 14.49
N VAL A 16 -9.74 3.57 14.44
CA VAL A 16 -10.91 4.39 14.69
C VAL A 16 -11.29 5.07 13.38
N ILE A 17 -12.56 4.98 13.02
CA ILE A 17 -13.11 5.81 11.94
C ILE A 17 -13.64 7.10 12.59
N PRO A 18 -13.07 8.28 12.25
CA PRO A 18 -13.57 9.56 12.75
C PRO A 18 -15.03 9.79 12.33
N GLN A 19 -15.89 10.15 13.29
CA GLN A 19 -17.31 10.45 13.07
C GLN A 19 -17.83 11.50 14.07
N GLN A 20 -18.75 12.37 13.63
CA GLN A 20 -19.56 13.28 14.44
C GLN A 20 -20.69 12.50 15.15
N SER A 21 -20.32 11.49 15.92
CA SER A 21 -21.27 10.74 16.74
C SER A 21 -20.86 10.84 18.21
N PRO A 22 -21.57 11.62 19.03
CA PRO A 22 -21.28 11.74 20.46
C PRO A 22 -21.25 10.38 21.16
N VAL A 23 -22.15 9.47 20.77
CA VAL A 23 -22.20 8.09 21.31
C VAL A 23 -20.93 7.32 21.00
N ARG A 24 -20.38 7.43 19.78
CA ARG A 24 -19.15 6.72 19.41
C ARG A 24 -17.91 7.35 20.06
N LEU A 25 -17.88 8.67 20.19
CA LEU A 25 -16.80 9.36 20.90
C LEU A 25 -16.80 8.96 22.38
N ALA A 26 -17.96 8.98 23.04
CA ALA A 26 -18.10 8.55 24.43
C ALA A 26 -17.75 7.05 24.63
N ALA A 27 -17.98 6.20 23.62
CA ALA A 27 -17.58 4.79 23.68
C ALA A 27 -16.06 4.58 23.48
N LEU A 28 -15.40 5.49 22.75
CA LEU A 28 -13.96 5.44 22.47
C LEU A 28 -13.13 5.91 23.66
N GLU A 29 -13.58 6.93 24.37
CA GLU A 29 -12.84 7.56 25.47
C GLU A 29 -12.38 6.56 26.55
N PRO A 30 -13.21 5.65 27.09
CA PRO A 30 -12.77 4.64 28.05
C PRO A 30 -11.72 3.68 27.49
N ILE A 31 -11.76 3.37 26.18
CA ILE A 31 -10.77 2.51 25.53
C ILE A 31 -9.42 3.23 25.46
N VAL A 32 -9.42 4.50 25.06
CA VAL A 32 -8.20 5.31 24.93
C VAL A 32 -7.59 5.57 26.31
N GLN A 33 -8.40 5.93 27.32
CA GLN A 33 -7.95 6.15 28.70
C GLN A 33 -7.32 4.89 29.31
N ARG A 34 -7.80 3.69 28.95
CA ARG A 34 -7.18 2.43 29.38
C ARG A 34 -5.73 2.31 28.90
N GLY A 35 -5.44 2.73 27.67
CA GLY A 35 -4.07 2.78 27.12
C GLY A 35 -3.35 1.44 26.96
N HIS A 36 -4.01 0.30 27.21
CA HIS A 36 -3.42 -1.03 27.05
C HIS A 36 -4.42 -2.12 26.62
N LEU A 37 -3.88 -3.20 26.05
CA LEU A 37 -4.58 -4.45 25.73
C LEU A 37 -3.66 -5.63 26.09
N ALA A 38 -4.05 -6.46 27.06
CA ALA A 38 -3.28 -7.61 27.53
C ALA A 38 -1.82 -7.27 27.97
N GLY A 39 -1.65 -6.10 28.60
CA GLY A 39 -0.35 -5.57 29.02
C GLY A 39 0.48 -4.90 27.90
N TRP A 40 0.00 -4.91 26.66
CA TRP A 40 0.60 -4.19 25.54
C TRP A 40 0.07 -2.77 25.44
N PRO A 41 0.88 -1.77 25.04
CA PRO A 41 0.40 -0.42 24.84
C PRO A 41 -0.64 -0.39 23.72
N LEU A 42 -1.78 0.25 24.00
CA LEU A 42 -2.89 0.45 23.07
C LEU A 42 -2.95 1.92 22.68
N LEU A 43 -2.92 2.21 21.39
CA LEU A 43 -2.95 3.58 20.86
C LEU A 43 -4.03 3.71 19.78
N PRO A 44 -4.73 4.84 19.69
CA PRO A 44 -5.69 5.08 18.63
C PRO A 44 -4.99 5.38 17.30
N ALA A 45 -5.53 4.85 16.21
CA ALA A 45 -5.21 5.25 14.85
C ALA A 45 -6.46 5.77 14.15
N PHE A 46 -6.40 6.97 13.60
CA PHE A 46 -7.55 7.61 12.97
C PHE A 46 -7.50 7.42 11.46
N ALA A 47 -8.44 6.63 10.95
CA ALA A 47 -8.56 6.27 9.55
C ALA A 47 -9.05 7.45 8.68
N ASP A 48 -8.43 7.60 7.51
CA ASP A 48 -8.76 8.65 6.55
C ASP A 48 -9.69 8.11 5.46
N ARG A 49 -11.00 8.19 5.71
CA ARG A 49 -12.00 7.87 4.69
C ARG A 49 -12.21 9.11 3.83
N VAL A 50 -11.74 9.10 2.58
CA VAL A 50 -12.00 10.18 1.60
C VAL A 50 -13.24 9.85 0.77
N GLY A 51 -14.22 10.77 0.72
CA GLY A 51 -15.41 10.69 -0.14
C GLY A 51 -16.72 11.05 0.56
N LEU A 52 -17.86 10.83 -0.09
CA LEU A 52 -19.21 11.22 0.37
C LEU A 52 -19.63 10.71 1.76
N HIS A 53 -18.95 9.70 2.30
CA HIS A 53 -19.21 9.12 3.61
C HIS A 53 -18.13 9.47 4.65
N SER A 54 -17.26 10.45 4.33
CA SER A 54 -16.30 11.03 5.27
C SER A 54 -17.02 12.04 6.16
N ASP A 55 -16.95 11.84 7.46
CA ASP A 55 -17.60 12.71 8.43
C ASP A 55 -16.59 13.68 9.04
N LEU A 56 -15.55 13.15 9.68
CA LEU A 56 -14.42 13.92 10.20
C LEU A 56 -13.11 13.50 9.53
N SER A 57 -12.17 14.43 9.44
CA SER A 57 -10.77 14.13 9.11
C SER A 57 -10.09 13.38 10.27
N PRO A 58 -8.99 12.66 10.02
CA PRO A 58 -8.18 12.04 11.08
C PRO A 58 -7.73 13.03 12.16
N LEU A 59 -7.40 14.25 11.75
CA LEU A 59 -6.93 15.29 12.67
C LEU A 59 -8.04 15.78 13.59
N GLU A 60 -9.25 15.99 13.06
CA GLU A 60 -10.43 16.36 13.86
C GLU A 60 -10.84 15.23 14.81
N GLY A 61 -10.80 13.98 14.34
CA GLY A 61 -11.06 12.81 15.18
C GLY A 61 -10.08 12.71 16.35
N ALA A 62 -8.79 12.93 16.11
CA ALA A 62 -7.78 12.93 17.17
C ALA A 62 -7.93 14.13 18.11
N ALA A 63 -8.29 15.31 17.61
CA ALA A 63 -8.49 16.50 18.43
C ALA A 63 -9.68 16.39 19.41
N ALA A 64 -10.54 15.39 19.25
CA ALA A 64 -11.60 15.07 20.20
C ALA A 64 -11.11 14.30 21.44
N LEU A 65 -9.84 13.85 21.46
CA LEU A 65 -9.22 13.21 22.62
C LEU A 65 -8.51 14.24 23.51
N ASP A 66 -8.47 13.98 24.81
CA ASP A 66 -7.75 14.82 25.79
C ASP A 66 -6.24 14.89 25.50
N ASP A 67 -5.61 13.76 25.18
CA ASP A 67 -4.22 13.68 24.74
C ASP A 67 -4.10 12.97 23.38
N PRO A 68 -4.02 13.74 22.28
CA PRO A 68 -3.88 13.16 20.95
C PRO A 68 -2.45 12.74 20.62
N SER A 69 -1.44 13.08 21.43
CA SER A 69 -0.01 13.01 21.07
C SER A 69 0.45 11.61 20.64
N ALA A 70 -0.17 10.58 21.21
CA ALA A 70 0.15 9.19 20.97
C ALA A 70 -0.52 8.62 19.71
N SER A 71 -1.45 9.35 19.10
CA SER A 71 -2.28 8.91 17.96
C SER A 71 -1.47 8.72 16.68
N LEU A 72 -1.83 7.69 15.92
CA LEU A 72 -1.37 7.50 14.54
C LEU A 72 -2.43 8.05 13.58
N LEU A 73 -2.13 9.11 12.83
CA LEU A 73 -3.08 9.59 11.83
C LEU A 73 -2.85 8.86 10.51
N HIS A 74 -3.90 8.61 9.75
CA HIS A 74 -3.77 8.12 8.38
C HIS A 74 -3.77 9.31 7.41
N PHE A 75 -3.05 9.17 6.30
CA PHE A 75 -3.18 10.05 5.13
C PHE A 75 -3.45 9.18 3.90
N SER A 76 -4.64 9.33 3.33
CA SER A 76 -5.00 8.74 2.04
C SER A 76 -4.71 9.73 0.92
N GLY A 77 -3.86 9.35 -0.02
CA GLY A 77 -3.59 10.14 -1.21
C GLY A 77 -4.73 10.15 -2.23
N LYS A 78 -5.85 9.47 -1.98
CA LYS A 78 -7.03 9.45 -2.85
C LYS A 78 -7.55 10.87 -3.06
N ASP A 79 -7.61 11.29 -4.32
CA ASP A 79 -8.07 12.62 -4.72
C ASP A 79 -7.35 13.77 -4.01
N ARG A 80 -6.06 13.57 -3.74
CA ARG A 80 -5.20 14.51 -3.01
C ARG A 80 -3.80 14.59 -3.63
N GLU A 81 -3.11 15.66 -3.28
CA GLU A 81 -1.83 16.05 -3.87
C GLU A 81 -0.79 16.45 -2.82
N ARG A 82 0.41 16.83 -3.29
CA ARG A 82 1.50 17.29 -2.43
C ARG A 82 1.04 18.39 -1.47
N ALA A 83 0.28 19.37 -1.96
CA ALA A 83 -0.19 20.48 -1.14
C ALA A 83 -1.13 20.04 -0.01
N ASP A 84 -1.98 19.03 -0.22
CA ASP A 84 -2.86 18.49 0.82
C ASP A 84 -2.05 17.82 1.93
N LEU A 85 -1.05 17.03 1.56
CA LEU A 85 -0.16 16.39 2.53
C LEU A 85 0.59 17.44 3.36
N LEU A 86 1.17 18.46 2.72
CA LEU A 86 1.90 19.52 3.42
C LEU A 86 1.00 20.32 4.37
N ARG A 87 -0.24 20.61 3.96
CA ARG A 87 -1.24 21.25 4.84
C ARG A 87 -1.55 20.39 6.07
N GLN A 88 -1.78 19.08 5.87
CA GLN A 88 -2.04 18.18 6.98
C GLN A 88 -0.83 18.07 7.92
N MET A 89 0.39 17.97 7.38
CA MET A 89 1.60 17.93 8.18
C MET A 89 1.80 19.21 9.01
N ALA A 90 1.59 20.38 8.43
CA ALA A 90 1.66 21.64 9.17
C ALA A 90 0.62 21.69 10.31
N ALA A 91 -0.60 21.25 10.04
CA ALA A 91 -1.68 21.22 11.04
C ALA A 91 -1.44 20.20 12.17
N MET A 92 -0.80 19.07 11.85
CA MET A 92 -0.33 18.07 12.82
C MET A 92 0.83 18.61 13.67
N GLN A 93 1.83 19.25 13.04
CA GLN A 93 2.98 19.83 13.71
C GLN A 93 2.56 20.89 14.74
N ALA A 94 1.59 21.74 14.39
CA ALA A 94 1.02 22.75 15.29
C ALA A 94 0.38 22.14 16.55
N ARG A 95 0.05 20.84 16.53
CA ARG A 95 -0.53 20.08 17.66
C ARG A 95 0.45 19.08 18.28
N GLY A 96 1.73 19.13 17.91
CA GLY A 96 2.74 18.20 18.40
C GLY A 96 2.62 16.76 17.88
N LEU A 97 1.78 16.51 16.86
CA LEU A 97 1.59 15.19 16.27
C LEU A 97 2.66 14.91 15.22
N LYS A 98 3.33 13.75 15.33
CA LYS A 98 4.48 13.37 14.49
C LYS A 98 4.42 11.94 13.95
N GLN A 99 3.24 11.32 13.93
CA GLN A 99 3.06 9.92 13.52
C GLN A 99 2.01 9.83 12.41
N LEU A 100 2.40 9.30 11.24
CA LEU A 100 1.54 9.29 10.05
C LEU A 100 1.67 7.99 9.28
N LEU A 101 0.54 7.36 8.94
CA LEU A 101 0.45 6.19 8.07
C LEU A 101 0.11 6.64 6.63
N MET A 102 1.04 6.45 5.70
CA MET A 102 0.89 6.84 4.31
C MET A 102 0.20 5.77 3.48
N LEU A 103 -0.92 6.13 2.88
CA LEU A 103 -1.73 5.28 2.03
C LEU A 103 -1.90 5.92 0.66
N SER A 104 -1.77 5.13 -0.41
CA SER A 104 -2.20 5.62 -1.74
C SER A 104 -3.71 5.88 -1.75
N GLY A 105 -4.50 5.04 -1.08
CA GLY A 105 -5.96 5.06 -1.09
C GLY A 105 -6.60 3.93 -1.92
N ASP A 106 -7.79 3.52 -1.52
CA ASP A 106 -8.70 2.61 -2.22
C ASP A 106 -9.42 3.30 -3.39
N ARG A 107 -10.16 2.55 -4.21
CA ARG A 107 -10.99 3.15 -5.27
C ARG A 107 -11.95 4.18 -4.69
N LEU A 108 -12.02 5.37 -5.28
CA LEU A 108 -13.07 6.33 -4.97
C LEU A 108 -14.44 5.77 -5.41
N PRO A 109 -15.44 5.65 -4.52
CA PRO A 109 -16.78 5.23 -4.89
C PRO A 109 -17.35 6.09 -6.02
N GLY A 110 -17.98 5.47 -7.02
CA GLY A 110 -18.50 6.17 -8.20
C GLY A 110 -17.46 6.52 -9.27
N HIS A 111 -16.15 6.40 -9.01
CA HIS A 111 -15.13 6.62 -10.03
C HIS A 111 -15.20 5.54 -11.11
N GLN A 112 -15.42 5.99 -12.35
CA GLN A 112 -15.37 5.18 -13.57
C GLN A 112 -14.15 5.61 -14.39
N PRO A 113 -13.21 4.68 -14.68
CA PRO A 113 -12.04 4.99 -15.50
C PRO A 113 -12.45 5.63 -16.84
N GLY A 114 -11.88 6.79 -17.16
CA GLY A 114 -12.08 7.48 -18.44
C GLY A 114 -13.17 8.57 -18.45
N GLN A 115 -13.93 8.77 -17.37
CA GLN A 115 -14.89 9.88 -17.26
C GLN A 115 -14.27 11.13 -16.64
N ALA A 116 -14.02 11.10 -15.33
CA ALA A 116 -13.34 12.17 -14.59
C ALA A 116 -12.04 11.61 -13.99
N PRO A 117 -10.88 12.25 -14.24
CA PRO A 117 -9.62 11.77 -13.70
C PRO A 117 -9.56 11.99 -12.19
N VAL A 118 -9.70 10.94 -11.40
CA VAL A 118 -9.39 10.97 -9.97
C VAL A 118 -7.92 10.63 -9.80
N ARG A 119 -7.16 11.54 -9.20
CA ARG A 119 -5.71 11.36 -9.02
C ARG A 119 -5.37 10.94 -7.60
N TYR A 120 -4.25 10.26 -7.46
CA TYR A 120 -3.82 9.69 -6.19
C TYR A 120 -2.39 10.16 -5.92
N LEU A 121 -2.16 10.85 -4.80
CA LEU A 121 -0.82 10.98 -4.26
C LEU A 121 -0.34 9.59 -3.83
N GLU A 122 0.53 8.98 -4.64
CA GLU A 122 1.02 7.65 -4.35
C GLU A 122 1.83 7.63 -3.04
N SER A 123 1.66 6.57 -2.23
CA SER A 123 2.34 6.40 -0.95
C SER A 123 3.87 6.52 -1.00
N VAL A 124 4.53 6.15 -2.10
CA VAL A 124 6.00 6.25 -2.23
C VAL A 124 6.46 7.72 -2.29
N PRO A 125 6.03 8.55 -3.25
CA PRO A 125 6.35 9.97 -3.23
C PRO A 125 5.78 10.71 -2.01
N ALA A 126 4.62 10.28 -1.46
CA ALA A 126 4.11 10.84 -0.21
C ALA A 126 5.09 10.66 0.96
N LEU A 127 5.72 9.48 1.08
CA LEU A 127 6.73 9.21 2.09
C LEU A 127 7.97 10.10 1.91
N GLN A 128 8.44 10.31 0.68
CA GLN A 128 9.58 11.19 0.41
C GLN A 128 9.27 12.62 0.85
N ILE A 129 8.11 13.16 0.43
CA ILE A 129 7.65 14.50 0.84
C ILE A 129 7.59 14.61 2.37
N ALA A 130 7.00 13.61 3.03
CA ALA A 130 6.87 13.63 4.47
C ALA A 130 8.21 13.52 5.20
N ARG A 131 9.14 12.70 4.70
CA ARG A 131 10.47 12.57 5.30
C ARG A 131 11.30 13.85 5.12
N GLU A 132 11.17 14.54 3.98
CA GLU A 132 11.80 15.84 3.71
C GLU A 132 11.35 16.92 4.72
N HIS A 133 10.05 16.96 5.05
CA HIS A 133 9.48 18.02 5.91
C HIS A 133 9.40 17.62 7.39
N GLY A 134 9.46 16.32 7.69
CA GLY A 134 9.38 15.75 9.03
C GLY A 134 10.46 14.68 9.23
N PRO A 135 11.75 15.06 9.33
CA PRO A 135 12.85 14.09 9.39
C PRO A 135 12.80 13.20 10.64
N ASP A 136 12.21 13.66 11.74
CA ASP A 136 12.06 12.94 13.02
C ASP A 136 10.71 12.21 13.20
N TRP A 137 9.81 12.34 12.23
CA TRP A 137 8.47 11.76 12.27
C TRP A 137 8.52 10.24 12.11
N LEU A 138 7.57 9.57 12.77
CA LEU A 138 7.33 8.14 12.59
C LEU A 138 6.41 7.95 11.38
N LEU A 139 6.96 7.40 10.30
CA LEU A 139 6.23 7.21 9.04
C LEU A 139 5.91 5.74 8.80
N GLY A 140 4.63 5.40 8.70
CA GLY A 140 4.15 4.07 8.36
C GLY A 140 3.80 3.93 6.88
N ALA A 141 3.85 2.71 6.36
CA ALA A 141 3.29 2.40 5.05
C ALA A 141 2.59 1.04 5.02
N ALA A 142 1.57 0.88 4.16
CA ALA A 142 0.86 -0.39 4.02
C ALA A 142 1.61 -1.39 3.11
N LEU A 143 1.51 -2.69 3.38
CA LEU A 143 1.92 -3.80 2.50
C LEU A 143 0.76 -4.81 2.42
N ASN A 144 0.48 -5.34 1.23
CA ASN A 144 -0.48 -6.43 1.08
C ASN A 144 0.24 -7.70 0.58
N PRO A 145 0.58 -8.66 1.46
CA PRO A 145 1.22 -9.91 1.03
C PRO A 145 0.21 -10.96 0.52
N PHE A 146 -1.10 -10.75 0.66
CA PHE A 146 -2.14 -11.74 0.37
C PHE A 146 -2.41 -11.83 -1.14
N LYS A 147 -1.36 -12.23 -1.86
CA LYS A 147 -1.28 -12.36 -3.32
C LYS A 147 -0.81 -13.77 -3.66
N TYR A 148 -1.43 -14.34 -4.69
CA TYR A 148 -1.32 -15.76 -5.01
C TYR A 148 -0.87 -15.98 -6.47
N ARG A 149 -0.33 -14.94 -7.10
CA ARG A 149 0.36 -14.99 -8.38
C ARG A 149 1.70 -14.29 -8.29
N GLU A 150 2.69 -14.79 -9.01
CA GLU A 150 4.06 -14.27 -8.97
C GLU A 150 4.11 -12.78 -9.30
N GLU A 151 3.59 -12.40 -10.47
CA GLU A 151 3.68 -11.04 -11.00
C GLU A 151 2.91 -10.01 -10.17
N GLU A 152 1.97 -10.49 -9.37
CA GLU A 152 1.19 -9.67 -8.46
C GLU A 152 1.87 -9.53 -7.10
N GLY A 153 2.27 -10.66 -6.49
CA GLY A 153 2.86 -10.69 -5.15
C GLY A 153 4.26 -10.12 -5.11
N ALA A 154 5.13 -10.52 -6.04
CA ALA A 154 6.48 -9.96 -6.15
C ALA A 154 6.45 -8.44 -6.38
N ALA A 155 5.49 -7.94 -7.17
CA ALA A 155 5.30 -6.51 -7.37
C ALA A 155 4.88 -5.75 -6.10
N GLN A 156 4.12 -6.37 -5.18
CA GLN A 156 3.83 -5.78 -3.86
C GLN A 156 5.10 -5.63 -3.01
N TYR A 157 5.96 -6.65 -3.01
CA TYR A 157 7.23 -6.63 -2.27
C TYR A 157 8.24 -5.63 -2.87
N LEU A 158 8.33 -5.52 -4.20
CA LEU A 158 9.12 -4.47 -4.86
C LEU A 158 8.64 -3.07 -4.45
N LYS A 159 7.32 -2.85 -4.38
CA LYS A 159 6.78 -1.57 -3.89
C LYS A 159 7.07 -1.36 -2.41
N ALA A 160 7.03 -2.41 -1.59
CA ALA A 160 7.36 -2.31 -0.18
C ALA A 160 8.84 -1.91 0.02
N GLN A 161 9.75 -2.47 -0.78
CA GLN A 161 11.15 -2.03 -0.79
C GLN A 161 11.27 -0.54 -1.13
N LYS A 162 10.53 -0.04 -2.13
CA LYS A 162 10.49 1.40 -2.43
C LYS A 162 9.96 2.24 -1.28
N LYS A 163 8.96 1.76 -0.53
CA LYS A 163 8.43 2.46 0.65
C LYS A 163 9.49 2.55 1.76
N LEU A 164 10.28 1.49 1.96
CA LEU A 164 11.40 1.52 2.90
C LEU A 164 12.47 2.52 2.44
N LEU A 165 12.85 2.50 1.15
CA LEU A 165 13.79 3.45 0.57
C LEU A 165 13.30 4.91 0.66
N ALA A 166 11.99 5.13 0.48
CA ALA A 166 11.35 6.44 0.61
C ALA A 166 11.23 6.94 2.08
N GLY A 167 11.69 6.14 3.06
CA GLY A 167 11.77 6.57 4.45
C GLY A 167 10.66 6.05 5.37
N ALA A 168 9.96 4.97 5.03
CA ALA A 168 9.07 4.30 5.97
C ALA A 168 9.84 3.68 7.16
N ASP A 169 9.35 3.92 8.37
CA ASP A 169 9.90 3.40 9.62
C ASP A 169 9.29 2.06 10.02
N PHE A 170 8.06 1.78 9.57
CA PHE A 170 7.39 0.51 9.78
C PHE A 170 6.45 0.19 8.62
N LEU A 171 6.13 -1.09 8.46
CA LEU A 171 5.07 -1.52 7.55
C LEU A 171 3.89 -2.08 8.35
N THR A 172 2.67 -1.82 7.89
CA THR A 172 1.46 -2.49 8.39
C THR A 172 0.85 -3.34 7.29
N LEU A 173 0.54 -4.59 7.60
CA LEU A 173 -0.06 -5.49 6.61
C LEU A 173 -1.55 -5.22 6.48
N GLN A 174 -2.06 -5.40 5.27
CA GLN A 174 -3.49 -5.43 4.99
C GLN A 174 -4.19 -6.52 5.82
N LEU A 175 -5.50 -6.41 6.01
CA LEU A 175 -6.28 -7.49 6.64
C LEU A 175 -6.19 -8.77 5.79
N GLY A 176 -5.83 -9.88 6.45
CA GLY A 176 -5.86 -11.21 5.85
C GLY A 176 -5.79 -12.30 6.92
N PHE A 177 -6.04 -13.54 6.49
CA PHE A 177 -6.22 -14.69 7.39
C PHE A 177 -5.27 -15.86 7.05
N ASP A 178 -4.47 -15.71 5.99
CA ASP A 178 -3.51 -16.73 5.58
C ASP A 178 -2.20 -16.59 6.37
N ALA A 179 -1.98 -17.52 7.29
CA ALA A 179 -0.79 -17.60 8.12
C ALA A 179 0.50 -17.77 7.30
N ALA A 180 0.45 -18.48 6.17
CA ALA A 180 1.62 -18.68 5.31
C ALA A 180 2.07 -17.36 4.70
N LYS A 181 1.13 -16.49 4.30
CA LYS A 181 1.45 -15.15 3.79
C LYS A 181 1.98 -14.20 4.87
N HIS A 182 1.58 -14.37 6.13
CA HIS A 182 2.21 -13.66 7.24
C HIS A 182 3.68 -14.07 7.46
N LEU A 183 3.97 -15.37 7.41
CA LEU A 183 5.33 -15.90 7.51
C LEU A 183 6.20 -15.50 6.31
N GLU A 184 5.63 -15.54 5.10
CA GLU A 184 6.28 -15.07 3.86
C GLU A 184 6.72 -13.60 3.99
N ALA A 185 5.83 -12.73 4.47
CA ALA A 185 6.14 -11.30 4.63
C ALA A 185 7.23 -11.06 5.68
N GLN A 186 7.24 -11.81 6.78
CA GLN A 186 8.31 -11.76 7.78
C GLN A 186 9.65 -12.26 7.23
N ALA A 187 9.65 -13.36 6.47
CA ALA A 187 10.84 -13.86 5.78
C ALA A 187 11.40 -12.83 4.81
N TRP A 188 10.53 -12.18 4.00
CA TRP A 188 10.92 -11.10 3.12
C TRP A 188 11.54 -9.91 3.87
N MET A 189 10.95 -9.49 4.99
CA MET A 189 11.46 -8.37 5.79
C MET A 189 12.83 -8.69 6.41
N ARG A 190 13.04 -9.91 6.90
CA ARG A 190 14.33 -10.36 7.44
C ARG A 190 15.43 -10.38 6.37
N ALA A 191 15.07 -10.62 5.11
CA ALA A 191 16.00 -10.55 3.99
C ALA A 191 16.39 -9.12 3.60
N GLN A 192 15.70 -8.09 4.12
CA GLN A 192 16.08 -6.70 3.88
C GLN A 192 17.27 -6.30 4.77
N GLY A 193 18.25 -5.58 4.22
CA GLY A 193 19.49 -5.25 4.94
C GLY A 193 19.31 -4.51 6.27
N ARG A 194 18.25 -3.71 6.41
CA ARG A 194 17.82 -3.11 7.69
C ARG A 194 16.33 -3.40 7.90
N GLY A 195 16.02 -4.55 8.48
CA GLY A 195 14.65 -4.91 8.85
C GLY A 195 13.96 -3.81 9.65
N LYS A 196 12.71 -3.51 9.31
CA LYS A 196 11.86 -2.54 10.00
C LYS A 196 10.74 -3.27 10.74
N PRO A 197 10.21 -2.69 11.84
CA PRO A 197 9.03 -3.21 12.50
C PRO A 197 7.88 -3.45 11.52
N MET A 198 7.20 -4.59 11.70
CA MET A 198 5.99 -4.94 10.96
C MET A 198 4.81 -5.10 11.91
N LEU A 199 3.70 -4.45 11.58
CA LEU A 199 2.39 -4.68 12.19
C LEU A 199 1.50 -5.42 11.18
N ALA A 200 0.42 -6.02 11.66
CA ALA A 200 -0.59 -6.61 10.78
C ALA A 200 -1.99 -6.15 11.17
N CYS A 201 -2.80 -5.80 10.16
CA CYS A 201 -4.21 -5.50 10.34
C CYS A 201 -4.97 -6.78 10.67
N VAL A 202 -5.75 -6.75 11.76
CA VAL A 202 -6.55 -7.87 12.25
C VAL A 202 -7.96 -7.39 12.57
N MET A 203 -8.93 -8.27 12.37
CA MET A 203 -10.34 -7.99 12.63
C MET A 203 -11.05 -9.29 12.96
N GLN A 204 -11.94 -9.27 13.95
CA GLN A 204 -12.81 -10.42 14.24
C GLN A 204 -13.67 -10.72 13.01
N LEU A 205 -13.56 -11.92 12.45
CA LEU A 205 -14.25 -12.30 11.23
C LEU A 205 -15.51 -13.11 11.53
N THR A 206 -16.66 -12.43 11.55
CA THR A 206 -17.98 -13.06 11.65
C THR A 206 -18.52 -13.39 10.25
N ALA A 207 -19.56 -14.24 10.16
CA ALA A 207 -20.23 -14.54 8.88
C ALA A 207 -20.72 -13.26 8.15
N ARG A 208 -21.25 -12.28 8.91
CA ARG A 208 -21.67 -10.98 8.39
C ARG A 208 -20.50 -10.16 7.85
N ARG A 209 -19.39 -10.08 8.59
CA ARG A 209 -18.19 -9.35 8.16
C ARG A 209 -17.56 -10.01 6.93
N ALA A 210 -17.48 -11.34 6.90
CA ALA A 210 -16.97 -12.10 5.77
C ALA A 210 -17.77 -11.85 4.47
N ALA A 211 -19.09 -11.67 4.57
CA ALA A 211 -19.92 -11.32 3.42
C ALA A 211 -19.57 -9.94 2.83
N VAL A 212 -19.33 -8.94 3.68
CA VAL A 212 -18.96 -7.58 3.24
C VAL A 212 -17.52 -7.52 2.75
N LEU A 213 -16.58 -8.12 3.49
CA LEU A 213 -15.15 -8.07 3.19
C LEU A 213 -14.77 -8.78 1.89
N ARG A 214 -15.60 -9.71 1.40
CA ARG A 214 -15.39 -10.38 0.11
C ARG A 214 -15.30 -9.40 -1.06
N ASP A 215 -16.04 -8.31 -0.99
CA ASP A 215 -16.12 -7.29 -2.04
C ASP A 215 -15.14 -6.14 -1.80
N VAL A 216 -14.41 -6.16 -0.68
CA VAL A 216 -13.37 -5.17 -0.38
C VAL A 216 -12.08 -5.56 -1.12
N PRO A 217 -11.57 -4.71 -2.03
CA PRO A 217 -10.43 -5.09 -2.84
C PRO A 217 -9.17 -5.38 -2.02
N GLY A 218 -8.48 -6.46 -2.40
CA GLY A 218 -7.22 -6.87 -1.76
C GLY A 218 -7.39 -7.68 -0.48
N ILE A 219 -8.61 -7.86 0.02
CA ILE A 219 -8.91 -8.81 1.11
C ILE A 219 -9.34 -10.13 0.49
N VAL A 220 -8.80 -11.23 1.01
CA VAL A 220 -9.11 -12.58 0.53
C VAL A 220 -9.98 -13.29 1.57
N ILE A 221 -11.22 -13.56 1.18
CA ILE A 221 -12.20 -14.36 1.93
C ILE A 221 -12.65 -15.50 1.02
N THR A 222 -12.15 -16.71 1.28
CA THR A 222 -12.46 -17.90 0.47
C THR A 222 -13.89 -18.38 0.72
N ASP A 223 -14.42 -19.20 -0.19
CA ASP A 223 -15.71 -19.86 0.01
C ASP A 223 -15.66 -20.83 1.20
N ALA A 224 -14.54 -21.53 1.40
CA ALA A 224 -14.34 -22.44 2.53
C ALA A 224 -14.44 -21.71 3.88
N MET A 225 -13.79 -20.54 4.03
CA MET A 225 -13.90 -19.72 5.24
C MET A 225 -15.35 -19.30 5.50
N ARG A 226 -16.08 -18.87 4.45
CA ARG A 226 -17.47 -18.43 4.58
C ARG A 226 -18.42 -19.55 4.94
N GLU A 227 -18.23 -20.73 4.36
CA GLU A 227 -19.06 -21.88 4.66
C GLU A 227 -18.89 -22.30 6.13
N LEU A 228 -17.65 -22.30 6.65
CA LEU A 228 -17.41 -22.57 8.07
C LEU A 228 -18.12 -21.55 8.97
N LEU A 229 -17.91 -20.25 8.73
CA LEU A 229 -18.53 -19.19 9.53
C LEU A 229 -20.07 -19.25 9.46
N ARG A 230 -20.64 -19.62 8.30
CA ARG A 230 -22.08 -19.80 8.12
C ARG A 230 -22.59 -20.98 8.92
N ARG A 231 -21.87 -22.10 8.97
CA ARG A 231 -22.24 -23.29 9.73
C ARG A 231 -22.21 -23.06 11.23
N GLU A 232 -21.19 -22.37 11.74
CA GLU A 232 -21.15 -21.95 13.14
C GLU A 232 -22.34 -21.05 13.50
N GLN A 233 -22.65 -20.09 12.61
CA GLN A 233 -23.78 -19.19 12.78
C GLN A 233 -25.13 -19.93 12.82
N GLN A 234 -25.25 -21.05 12.10
CA GLN A 234 -26.44 -21.91 12.10
C GLN A 234 -26.56 -22.78 13.35
N LEU A 235 -25.45 -23.17 13.97
CA LEU A 235 -25.47 -23.88 15.24
C LEU A 235 -25.97 -22.99 16.37
N SER A 236 -25.33 -21.83 16.53
CA SER A 236 -25.74 -20.82 17.52
C SER A 236 -25.04 -19.48 17.25
N PRO A 237 -25.78 -18.36 17.22
CA PRO A 237 -25.17 -17.03 17.10
C PRO A 237 -24.14 -16.71 18.17
N ALA A 238 -24.39 -17.14 19.42
CA ALA A 238 -23.48 -16.92 20.54
C ALA A 238 -22.19 -17.75 20.37
N HIS A 239 -22.33 -19.01 19.94
CA HIS A 239 -21.19 -19.88 19.64
C HIS A 239 -20.33 -19.31 18.51
N ALA A 240 -20.94 -18.90 17.40
CA ALA A 240 -20.23 -18.30 16.27
C ALA A 240 -19.45 -17.03 16.65
N SER A 241 -20.06 -16.19 17.50
CA SER A 241 -19.40 -14.99 18.03
C SER A 241 -18.19 -15.34 18.89
N ALA A 242 -18.35 -16.31 19.81
CA ALA A 242 -17.26 -16.80 20.65
C ALA A 242 -16.11 -17.40 19.83
N CYS A 243 -16.40 -18.28 18.86
CA CYS A 243 -15.39 -18.84 17.96
C CYS A 243 -14.66 -17.74 17.17
N SER A 244 -15.39 -16.75 16.65
CA SER A 244 -14.78 -15.63 15.93
C SER A 244 -13.86 -14.78 16.82
N LEU A 245 -14.24 -14.56 18.08
CA LEU A 245 -13.41 -13.83 19.05
C LEU A 245 -12.15 -14.62 19.42
N GLU A 246 -12.28 -15.92 19.68
CA GLU A 246 -11.14 -16.80 19.96
C GLU A 246 -10.17 -16.87 18.78
N ARG A 247 -10.68 -16.91 17.53
CA ARG A 247 -9.82 -16.80 16.33
C ARG A 247 -9.08 -15.48 16.25
N LEU A 248 -9.72 -14.36 16.56
CA LEU A 248 -9.03 -13.06 16.58
C LEU A 248 -7.91 -13.06 17.63
N ALA A 249 -8.19 -13.52 18.84
CA ALA A 249 -7.19 -13.63 19.90
C ALA A 249 -6.01 -14.54 19.47
N LEU A 250 -6.32 -15.70 18.90
CA LEU A 250 -5.32 -16.64 18.41
C LEU A 250 -4.49 -16.03 17.26
N GLN A 251 -5.11 -15.27 16.34
CA GLN A 251 -4.39 -14.57 15.29
C GLN A 251 -3.41 -13.53 15.86
N ILE A 252 -3.83 -12.74 16.86
CA ILE A 252 -2.97 -11.74 17.52
C ILE A 252 -1.77 -12.42 18.20
N VAL A 253 -2.00 -13.50 18.94
CA VAL A 253 -0.93 -14.28 19.60
C VAL A 253 0.00 -14.92 18.57
N GLY A 254 -0.54 -15.43 17.46
CA GLY A 254 0.25 -15.95 16.35
C GLY A 254 1.19 -14.93 15.75
N LEU A 255 0.69 -13.72 15.49
CA LEU A 255 1.50 -12.63 14.96
C LEU A 255 2.64 -12.25 15.92
N GLN A 256 2.40 -12.28 17.24
CA GLN A 256 3.45 -12.11 18.23
C GLN A 256 4.54 -13.20 18.08
N TRP A 257 4.15 -14.48 18.01
CA TRP A 257 5.08 -15.60 17.81
C TRP A 257 5.84 -15.56 16.48
N MET A 258 5.21 -15.03 15.42
CA MET A 258 5.85 -14.85 14.11
C MET A 258 6.88 -13.70 14.10
N GLY A 259 6.93 -12.88 15.16
CA GLY A 259 7.86 -11.76 15.31
C GLY A 259 7.34 -10.42 14.77
N TYR A 260 6.02 -10.25 14.67
CA TYR A 260 5.45 -8.92 14.41
C TYR A 260 5.67 -8.00 15.62
N ALA A 261 5.88 -6.72 15.35
CA ALA A 261 6.04 -5.69 16.38
C ALA A 261 4.69 -5.24 16.97
N GLY A 262 3.57 -5.69 16.40
CA GLY A 262 2.25 -5.31 16.87
C GLY A 262 1.13 -5.66 15.92
N VAL A 263 -0.08 -5.23 16.28
CA VAL A 263 -1.29 -5.37 15.46
C VAL A 263 -1.97 -4.04 15.25
N HIS A 264 -2.59 -3.90 14.08
CA HIS A 264 -3.53 -2.84 13.76
C HIS A 264 -4.94 -3.43 13.89
N LEU A 265 -5.58 -3.22 15.03
CA LEU A 265 -6.84 -3.83 15.40
C LEU A 265 -8.02 -3.02 14.87
N SER A 266 -8.78 -3.59 13.94
CA SER A 266 -9.98 -2.97 13.37
C SER A 266 -11.26 -3.64 13.86
N GLY A 267 -12.34 -2.86 13.99
CA GLY A 267 -13.68 -3.37 14.27
C GLY A 267 -13.97 -3.69 15.73
N VAL A 268 -13.28 -3.02 16.66
CA VAL A 268 -13.63 -2.94 18.09
C VAL A 268 -14.14 -1.52 18.36
N HIS A 269 -15.30 -1.40 18.98
CA HIS A 269 -16.03 -0.14 19.13
C HIS A 269 -16.44 0.18 20.56
N THR A 270 -16.41 -0.81 21.46
CA THR A 270 -16.77 -0.63 22.87
C THR A 270 -15.70 -1.20 23.79
N LEU A 271 -15.69 -0.72 25.04
CA LEU A 271 -14.80 -1.24 26.07
C LEU A 271 -15.09 -2.73 26.35
N ASP A 272 -16.36 -3.15 26.35
CA ASP A 272 -16.74 -4.55 26.58
C ASP A 272 -16.20 -5.50 25.51
N GLU A 273 -16.22 -5.08 24.24
CA GLU A 273 -15.60 -5.82 23.14
C GLU A 273 -14.09 -5.95 23.34
N LEU A 274 -13.42 -4.86 23.76
CA LEU A 274 -11.98 -4.86 24.04
C LEU A 274 -11.64 -5.77 25.22
N LEU A 275 -12.41 -5.73 26.31
CA LEU A 275 -12.19 -6.56 27.50
C LEU A 275 -12.43 -8.04 27.20
N SER A 276 -13.46 -8.35 26.41
CA SER A 276 -13.72 -9.72 25.94
C SER A 276 -12.55 -10.26 25.12
N LEU A 277 -11.99 -9.42 24.23
CA LEU A 277 -10.80 -9.76 23.46
C LEU A 277 -9.56 -9.92 24.36
N GLU A 278 -9.37 -9.05 25.36
CA GLU A 278 -8.25 -9.13 26.30
C GLU A 278 -8.25 -10.47 27.05
N GLN A 279 -9.42 -10.91 27.53
CA GLN A 279 -9.56 -12.20 28.19
C GLN A 279 -9.22 -13.36 27.26
N ALA A 280 -9.69 -13.31 26.01
CA ALA A 280 -9.37 -14.33 25.02
C ALA A 280 -7.86 -14.34 24.69
N ILE A 281 -7.24 -13.17 24.50
CA ILE A 281 -5.79 -13.05 24.27
C ILE A 281 -5.01 -13.66 25.45
N THR A 282 -5.41 -13.35 26.68
CA THR A 282 -4.75 -13.87 27.89
C THR A 282 -4.80 -15.39 27.93
N ARG A 283 -5.99 -15.98 27.71
CA ARG A 283 -6.16 -17.45 27.62
C ARG A 283 -5.27 -18.07 26.53
N GLN A 284 -5.21 -17.46 25.35
CA GLN A 284 -4.41 -17.98 24.26
C GLN A 284 -2.90 -17.85 24.53
N ARG A 285 -2.45 -16.77 25.19
CA ARG A 285 -1.04 -16.59 25.57
C ARG A 285 -0.59 -17.60 26.62
N ASP A 286 -1.46 -17.95 27.56
CA ASP A 286 -1.16 -18.97 28.58
C ASP A 286 -1.14 -20.38 27.99
N ALA A 287 -1.94 -20.61 26.94
CA ALA A 287 -2.09 -21.92 26.31
C ALA A 287 -1.09 -22.22 25.18
N VAL A 288 -0.66 -21.21 24.43
CA VAL A 288 0.24 -21.35 23.27
C VAL A 288 1.70 -21.29 23.73
N THR A 289 2.41 -22.41 23.59
CA THR A 289 3.78 -22.59 24.08
C THR A 289 4.86 -22.44 23.01
N SER A 290 4.49 -22.53 21.73
CA SER A 290 5.40 -22.45 20.60
C SER A 290 4.67 -22.06 19.31
N LEU A 291 5.41 -21.68 18.28
CA LEU A 291 4.83 -21.41 16.95
C LEU A 291 4.21 -22.68 16.33
N SER A 292 4.76 -23.88 16.59
CA SER A 292 4.16 -25.14 16.10
C SER A 292 2.83 -25.45 16.78
N ASP A 293 2.75 -25.31 18.10
CA ASP A 293 1.50 -25.43 18.87
C ASP A 293 0.45 -24.40 18.40
N TRP A 294 0.90 -23.17 18.13
CA TRP A 294 0.03 -22.16 17.52
C TRP A 294 -0.53 -22.60 16.16
N VAL A 295 0.28 -23.18 15.26
CA VAL A 295 -0.18 -23.63 13.94
C VAL A 295 -1.26 -24.69 14.08
N GLU A 296 -1.07 -25.66 14.97
CA GLU A 296 -2.06 -26.71 15.23
C GLU A 296 -3.38 -26.13 15.75
N ARG A 297 -3.31 -25.21 16.72
CA ARG A 297 -4.50 -24.51 17.25
C ARG A 297 -5.18 -23.65 16.20
N TRP A 298 -4.41 -22.95 15.37
CA TRP A 298 -4.95 -22.13 14.29
C TRP A 298 -5.74 -23.01 13.32
N GLN A 299 -5.15 -24.10 12.84
CA GLN A 299 -5.83 -25.06 11.97
C GLN A 299 -7.07 -25.66 12.64
N ALA A 300 -6.96 -26.09 13.91
CA ALA A 300 -8.09 -26.64 14.66
C ALA A 300 -9.25 -25.64 14.80
N SER A 301 -8.96 -24.34 14.98
CA SER A 301 -9.97 -23.29 15.07
C SER A 301 -10.76 -23.10 13.76
N TRP A 302 -10.27 -23.62 12.63
CA TRP A 302 -10.91 -23.59 11.32
C TRP A 302 -11.39 -24.97 10.86
N ARG A 303 -11.62 -25.89 11.80
CA ARG A 303 -12.17 -27.22 11.53
C ARG A 303 -13.54 -27.38 12.18
N MET A 304 -14.41 -28.10 11.49
CA MET A 304 -15.72 -28.48 11.99
C MET A 304 -16.03 -29.92 11.52
N PRO A 305 -16.59 -30.80 12.38
CA PRO A 305 -16.93 -32.16 11.97
C PRO A 305 -17.84 -32.19 10.74
N GLY A 306 -17.50 -33.05 9.77
CA GLY A 306 -18.27 -33.20 8.52
C GLY A 306 -18.05 -32.10 7.48
N MET A 307 -17.07 -31.21 7.68
CA MET A 307 -16.68 -30.20 6.71
C MET A 307 -15.30 -30.48 6.09
N PRO A 308 -15.08 -30.06 4.82
CA PRO A 308 -13.75 -30.07 4.23
C PRO A 308 -12.82 -29.09 4.96
N GLU A 309 -11.51 -29.26 4.78
CA GLU A 309 -10.51 -28.35 5.32
C GLU A 309 -10.66 -26.94 4.74
N VAL A 310 -10.50 -25.92 5.59
CA VAL A 310 -10.57 -24.52 5.17
C VAL A 310 -9.26 -24.11 4.49
N CYS A 311 -9.34 -23.82 3.19
CA CYS A 311 -8.27 -23.17 2.46
C CYS A 311 -8.37 -21.63 2.62
N PHE A 312 -7.25 -20.97 2.90
CA PHE A 312 -7.16 -19.50 2.98
C PHE A 312 -6.75 -18.86 1.64
N ALA A 313 -6.17 -19.65 0.76
CA ALA A 313 -5.82 -19.23 -0.59
C ALA A 313 -7.01 -19.44 -1.54
N PRO A 314 -7.14 -18.61 -2.60
CA PRO A 314 -8.11 -18.85 -3.65
C PRO A 314 -7.83 -20.17 -4.40
N ASP A 315 -8.86 -20.73 -5.04
CA ASP A 315 -8.80 -21.97 -5.84
C ASP A 315 -8.00 -21.79 -7.14
N THR A 316 -6.69 -21.61 -6.98
CA THR A 316 -5.69 -21.44 -8.04
C THR A 316 -4.38 -22.05 -7.57
N ASP A 317 -3.45 -22.36 -8.49
CA ASP A 317 -2.09 -22.73 -8.11
C ASP A 317 -1.49 -21.65 -7.21
N THR A 318 -1.17 -22.03 -5.97
CA THR A 318 -0.77 -21.08 -4.94
C THR A 318 0.70 -20.73 -5.12
N TRP A 319 0.95 -19.52 -5.62
CA TRP A 319 2.30 -18.99 -5.69
C TRP A 319 2.86 -18.67 -4.29
N ALA A 320 4.10 -19.09 -4.05
CA ALA A 320 4.91 -18.68 -2.91
C ALA A 320 6.12 -17.84 -3.36
N LEU A 321 6.52 -16.86 -2.54
CA LEU A 321 7.70 -16.04 -2.82
C LEU A 321 8.95 -16.90 -3.10
N GLY A 322 9.61 -16.65 -4.23
CA GLY A 322 10.77 -17.42 -4.70
C GLY A 322 10.43 -18.45 -5.80
N GLN A 323 9.17 -18.84 -5.94
CA GLN A 323 8.71 -19.59 -7.12
C GLN A 323 8.62 -18.65 -8.33
N SER A 324 9.03 -19.17 -9.49
CA SER A 324 9.14 -18.38 -10.72
C SER A 324 8.70 -19.20 -11.92
N ASP A 325 7.57 -18.83 -12.50
CA ASP A 325 6.98 -19.45 -13.68
C ASP A 325 6.51 -18.40 -14.72
N VAL A 326 6.57 -17.11 -14.36
CA VAL A 326 6.06 -16.04 -15.23
C VAL A 326 7.19 -15.35 -15.99
N ALA A 327 6.97 -15.07 -17.27
CA ALA A 327 7.85 -14.24 -18.09
C ALA A 327 7.05 -13.29 -18.98
N ALA A 328 7.67 -12.20 -19.41
CA ALA A 328 7.08 -11.30 -20.41
C ALA A 328 6.77 -12.05 -21.70
N THR A 329 5.60 -11.78 -22.26
CA THR A 329 5.16 -12.27 -23.56
C THR A 329 6.06 -11.76 -24.69
N PRO A 330 6.10 -12.42 -25.86
CA PRO A 330 6.89 -11.94 -27.00
C PRO A 330 6.55 -10.50 -27.41
N GLY A 331 5.26 -10.13 -27.36
CA GLY A 331 4.80 -8.77 -27.67
C GLY A 331 5.27 -7.73 -26.65
N GLU A 332 5.27 -8.06 -25.36
CA GLU A 332 5.82 -7.20 -24.30
C GLU A 332 7.33 -6.99 -24.47
N ARG A 333 8.08 -8.06 -24.78
CA ARG A 333 9.53 -8.00 -25.02
C ARG A 333 9.86 -7.15 -26.24
N LEU A 334 9.16 -7.36 -27.35
CA LEU A 334 9.35 -6.59 -28.58
C LEU A 334 9.05 -5.10 -28.36
N ARG A 335 7.94 -4.79 -27.70
CA ARG A 335 7.57 -3.41 -27.37
C ARG A 335 8.62 -2.75 -26.49
N TYR A 336 9.09 -3.46 -25.45
CA TYR A 336 10.16 -2.98 -24.58
C TYR A 336 11.45 -2.70 -25.37
N ALA A 337 11.91 -3.65 -26.19
CA ALA A 337 13.14 -3.51 -26.99
C ALA A 337 13.05 -2.34 -27.99
N LEU A 338 11.91 -2.19 -28.68
CA LEU A 338 11.69 -1.09 -29.61
C LEU A 338 11.71 0.27 -28.89
N LEU A 339 10.93 0.42 -27.82
CA LEU A 339 10.78 1.70 -27.14
C LEU A 339 12.06 2.09 -26.38
N SER A 340 12.78 1.12 -25.80
CA SER A 340 14.09 1.36 -25.18
C SER A 340 15.13 1.82 -26.20
N THR A 341 15.24 1.15 -27.34
CA THR A 341 16.16 1.53 -28.41
C THR A 341 15.87 2.95 -28.93
N VAL A 342 14.59 3.27 -29.18
CA VAL A 342 14.18 4.62 -29.61
C VAL A 342 14.52 5.65 -28.54
N HIS A 343 14.30 5.32 -27.27
CA HIS A 343 14.64 6.21 -26.16
C HIS A 343 16.15 6.47 -26.10
N GLU A 344 16.97 5.42 -26.14
CA GLU A 344 18.43 5.53 -26.09
C GLU A 344 19.01 6.34 -27.25
N GLN A 345 18.39 6.30 -28.43
CA GLN A 345 18.84 7.09 -29.58
C GLN A 345 18.40 8.55 -29.52
N LEU A 346 17.11 8.81 -29.24
CA LEU A 346 16.52 10.15 -29.30
C LEU A 346 16.71 10.97 -28.02
N PHE A 347 16.86 10.32 -26.86
CA PHE A 347 16.89 10.97 -25.55
C PHE A 347 18.25 10.88 -24.85
N ASN A 348 19.27 10.27 -25.49
CA ASN A 348 20.65 10.36 -25.03
C ASN A 348 21.22 11.76 -25.28
N ARG A 349 21.46 12.51 -24.20
CA ARG A 349 21.97 13.89 -24.23
C ARG A 349 23.36 14.02 -24.89
N THR A 350 24.13 12.94 -24.95
CA THR A 350 25.51 12.92 -25.49
C THR A 350 25.60 12.48 -26.95
N GLY A 351 24.56 11.84 -27.48
CA GLY A 351 24.55 11.35 -28.86
C GLY A 351 24.11 12.41 -29.84
N TRP A 352 24.64 12.38 -31.08
CA TRP A 352 24.30 13.37 -32.11
C TRP A 352 22.78 13.51 -32.36
N LEU A 353 22.06 12.39 -32.50
CA LEU A 353 20.61 12.38 -32.69
C LEU A 353 19.87 12.99 -31.50
N GLY A 354 20.28 12.65 -30.27
CA GLY A 354 19.67 13.17 -29.06
C GLY A 354 19.99 14.64 -28.82
N SER A 355 21.20 15.11 -29.14
CA SER A 355 21.54 16.53 -29.10
C SER A 355 20.76 17.34 -30.15
N ALA A 356 20.59 16.82 -31.37
CA ALA A 356 19.80 17.46 -32.42
C ALA A 356 18.30 17.52 -32.05
N PHE A 357 17.74 16.42 -31.57
CA PHE A 357 16.36 16.37 -31.09
C PHE A 357 16.16 17.30 -29.88
N GLY A 358 17.05 17.23 -28.89
CA GLY A 358 17.06 18.09 -27.72
C GLY A 358 17.07 19.57 -28.10
N TRP A 359 18.02 19.98 -28.95
CA TRP A 359 18.09 21.35 -29.47
C TRP A 359 16.80 21.81 -30.16
N SER A 360 16.13 20.89 -30.87
CA SER A 360 14.86 21.20 -31.55
C SER A 360 13.72 21.45 -30.58
N VAL A 361 13.60 20.65 -29.50
CA VAL A 361 12.48 20.71 -28.55
C VAL A 361 12.70 21.69 -27.41
N THR A 362 13.94 22.15 -27.16
CA THR A 362 14.25 23.13 -26.11
C THR A 362 14.21 24.59 -26.58
N ARG A 363 13.86 24.86 -27.85
CA ARG A 363 13.81 26.23 -28.37
C ARG A 363 12.86 27.13 -27.56
N PRO A 364 13.20 28.42 -27.34
CA PRO A 364 12.40 29.32 -26.50
C PRO A 364 10.93 29.44 -26.90
N PHE A 365 10.62 29.36 -28.21
CA PHE A 365 9.25 29.47 -28.69
C PHE A 365 8.36 28.28 -28.28
N TRP A 366 8.92 27.11 -27.95
CA TRP A 366 8.15 25.97 -27.42
C TRP A 366 7.70 26.16 -25.96
N LYS A 367 8.14 27.23 -25.28
CA LYS A 367 7.90 27.41 -23.84
C LYS A 367 6.54 28.02 -23.51
N THR A 368 5.90 28.75 -24.43
CA THR A 368 4.67 29.50 -24.15
C THR A 368 3.69 29.49 -25.32
N GLY A 369 2.40 29.73 -25.02
CA GLY A 369 1.36 29.97 -26.01
C GLY A 369 1.06 28.78 -26.93
N VAL A 370 0.68 29.10 -28.17
CA VAL A 370 0.19 28.14 -29.19
C VAL A 370 1.25 27.10 -29.57
N ALA A 371 2.52 27.49 -29.63
CA ALA A 371 3.60 26.58 -29.97
C ALA A 371 3.78 25.48 -28.91
N ALA A 372 3.70 25.81 -27.62
CA ALA A 372 3.75 24.81 -26.55
C ALA A 372 2.59 23.79 -26.63
N GLN A 373 1.39 24.26 -27.00
CA GLN A 373 0.22 23.40 -27.21
C GLN A 373 0.40 22.50 -28.44
N ALA A 374 0.98 23.00 -29.53
CA ALA A 374 1.29 22.21 -30.71
C ALA A 374 2.30 21.09 -30.38
N LEU A 375 3.37 21.39 -29.65
CA LEU A 375 4.35 20.38 -29.24
C LEU A 375 3.73 19.30 -28.35
N HIS A 376 2.89 19.70 -27.40
CA HIS A 376 2.09 18.77 -26.59
C HIS A 376 1.20 17.89 -27.47
N ALA A 377 0.48 18.47 -28.45
CA ALA A 377 -0.41 17.73 -29.34
C ALA A 377 0.36 16.71 -30.18
N VAL A 378 1.53 17.07 -30.70
CA VAL A 378 2.42 16.15 -31.43
C VAL A 378 2.86 15.00 -30.52
N GLU A 379 3.39 15.29 -29.34
CA GLU A 379 3.83 14.25 -28.39
C GLU A 379 2.66 13.32 -28.01
N ARG A 380 1.49 13.89 -27.70
CA ARG A 380 0.30 13.12 -27.33
C ARG A 380 -0.15 12.22 -28.47
N THR A 381 -0.16 12.72 -29.70
CA THR A 381 -0.55 11.96 -30.90
C THR A 381 0.38 10.78 -31.15
N LEU A 382 1.68 10.94 -30.87
CA LEU A 382 2.66 9.85 -31.00
C LEU A 382 2.55 8.85 -29.83
N LYS A 383 2.51 9.32 -28.58
CA LYS A 383 2.61 8.45 -27.39
C LYS A 383 1.29 7.75 -27.02
N ARG A 384 0.13 8.38 -27.27
CA ARG A 384 -1.17 7.81 -26.90
C ARG A 384 -1.45 6.47 -27.59
N PRO A 385 -1.31 6.30 -28.92
CA PRO A 385 -1.55 5.01 -29.57
C PRO A 385 -0.52 3.95 -29.18
N LEU A 386 0.72 4.35 -28.88
CA LEU A 386 1.80 3.40 -28.57
C LEU A 386 1.71 2.83 -27.15
N VAL A 387 1.43 3.68 -26.16
CA VAL A 387 1.53 3.32 -24.73
C VAL A 387 0.37 3.80 -23.87
N GLY A 388 -0.69 4.37 -24.47
CA GLY A 388 -1.83 4.91 -23.74
C GLY A 388 -1.50 6.16 -22.91
N CYS A 389 -0.45 6.89 -23.28
CA CYS A 389 -0.01 8.08 -22.54
C CYS A 389 -1.01 9.23 -22.65
N ASP A 390 -1.22 9.94 -21.53
CA ASP A 390 -2.02 11.17 -21.47
C ASP A 390 -1.18 12.41 -21.12
N THR A 391 0.14 12.35 -21.36
CA THR A 391 1.14 13.42 -21.19
C THR A 391 1.15 14.05 -19.78
N CYS A 392 2.02 13.52 -18.91
CA CYS A 392 2.16 13.98 -17.53
C CYS A 392 3.14 15.16 -17.33
N GLY A 393 3.66 15.77 -18.40
CA GLY A 393 4.65 16.87 -18.32
C GLY A 393 6.07 16.43 -17.97
N THR A 394 6.22 15.42 -17.13
CA THR A 394 7.52 14.81 -16.80
C THR A 394 7.44 13.32 -17.11
N CYS A 395 8.09 12.89 -18.19
CA CYS A 395 7.96 11.53 -18.71
C CYS A 395 8.59 10.52 -17.75
N ARG A 396 7.81 9.52 -17.33
CA ARG A 396 8.25 8.44 -16.43
C ARG A 396 8.46 7.10 -17.14
N LEU A 397 8.38 7.07 -18.47
CA LEU A 397 8.34 5.82 -19.25
C LEU A 397 9.61 4.98 -19.10
N GLN A 398 10.78 5.62 -19.07
CA GLN A 398 12.04 4.90 -18.89
C GLN A 398 12.08 4.14 -17.56
N ASP A 399 11.63 4.78 -16.48
CA ASP A 399 11.63 4.23 -15.12
C ASP A 399 10.52 3.20 -14.92
N THR A 400 9.59 3.12 -15.88
CA THR A 400 8.44 2.23 -15.83
C THR A 400 8.48 1.16 -16.91
N LEU A 401 9.66 0.91 -17.48
CA LEU A 401 9.91 -0.11 -18.51
C LEU A 401 8.95 0.04 -19.70
N TYR A 402 8.71 1.30 -20.05
CA TYR A 402 7.86 1.73 -21.17
C TYR A 402 6.37 1.33 -21.03
N VAL A 403 5.94 0.96 -19.82
CA VAL A 403 4.52 0.84 -19.46
C VAL A 403 4.06 2.15 -18.84
N CYS A 404 3.17 2.88 -19.50
CA CYS A 404 2.77 4.21 -19.05
C CYS A 404 1.92 4.14 -17.76
N PRO A 405 2.32 4.80 -16.66
CA PRO A 405 1.54 4.83 -15.41
C PRO A 405 0.15 5.45 -15.53
N GLU A 406 -0.06 6.30 -16.54
CA GLU A 406 -1.38 6.92 -16.80
C GLU A 406 -2.43 5.88 -17.25
N THR A 407 -2.01 4.68 -17.64
CA THR A 407 -2.93 3.56 -17.92
C THR A 407 -3.43 2.85 -16.67
N CYS A 408 -2.81 3.11 -15.50
CA CYS A 408 -3.38 2.79 -14.19
C CYS A 408 -4.48 3.79 -13.86
N PRO A 409 -5.72 3.37 -13.53
CA PRO A 409 -6.78 4.31 -13.13
C PRO A 409 -6.45 5.17 -11.90
N LYS A 410 -5.48 4.75 -11.07
CA LYS A 410 -4.95 5.51 -9.93
C LYS A 410 -3.68 6.31 -10.26
N GLY A 411 -3.11 6.16 -11.45
CA GLY A 411 -1.89 6.86 -11.87
C GLY A 411 -0.60 6.45 -11.12
N LEU A 412 -0.60 5.28 -10.46
CA LEU A 412 0.52 4.80 -9.65
C LEU A 412 1.70 4.41 -10.54
N ALA A 413 2.91 4.86 -10.19
CA ALA A 413 4.12 4.55 -10.95
C ALA A 413 5.06 3.60 -10.20
N ASN A 414 5.09 3.66 -8.87
CA ASN A 414 6.06 2.95 -8.07
C ASN A 414 5.69 1.50 -7.78
N GLY A 415 4.41 1.13 -7.92
CA GLY A 415 3.97 -0.27 -7.83
C GLY A 415 2.46 -0.41 -7.65
N PRO A 416 1.95 -1.64 -7.56
CA PRO A 416 0.51 -1.91 -7.47
C PRO A 416 -0.12 -1.29 -6.22
N CYS A 417 -1.43 -1.04 -6.27
CA CYS A 417 -2.20 -0.81 -5.05
C CYS A 417 -2.44 -2.16 -4.34
N GLY A 418 -2.82 -2.14 -3.06
CA GLY A 418 -3.14 -3.38 -2.34
C GLY A 418 -4.36 -4.12 -2.90
N GLY A 419 -5.21 -3.44 -3.68
CA GLY A 419 -6.48 -3.95 -4.19
C GLY A 419 -6.42 -4.82 -5.44
N THR A 420 -5.24 -5.11 -5.98
CA THR A 420 -5.12 -6.10 -7.08
C THR A 420 -5.60 -7.47 -6.61
N ARG A 421 -6.12 -8.27 -7.55
CA ARG A 421 -6.49 -9.66 -7.28
C ARG A 421 -6.24 -10.54 -8.50
N LEU A 422 -5.40 -11.56 -8.36
CA LEU A 422 -5.12 -12.56 -9.40
C LEU A 422 -4.74 -11.89 -10.73
N ASN A 423 -3.78 -10.97 -10.66
CA ASN A 423 -3.29 -10.18 -11.81
C ASN A 423 -4.37 -9.26 -12.46
N ARG A 424 -5.51 -9.01 -11.80
CA ARG A 424 -6.48 -8.00 -12.21
C ARG A 424 -6.31 -6.70 -11.45
N CYS A 425 -6.58 -5.60 -12.14
CA CYS A 425 -6.71 -4.27 -11.54
C CYS A 425 -7.80 -4.27 -10.47
N GLU A 426 -7.69 -3.39 -9.47
CA GLU A 426 -8.72 -3.19 -8.43
C GLU A 426 -10.10 -2.82 -9.02
N PHE A 427 -10.11 -2.21 -10.21
CA PHE A 427 -11.33 -1.85 -10.94
C PHE A 427 -11.95 -3.05 -11.67
N GLY A 428 -11.25 -4.19 -11.75
CA GLY A 428 -11.71 -5.44 -12.37
C GLY A 428 -11.75 -5.46 -13.89
N ASP A 429 -11.48 -4.33 -14.55
CA ASP A 429 -11.71 -4.11 -15.97
C ASP A 429 -10.51 -4.46 -16.88
N ARG A 430 -9.32 -4.64 -16.30
CA ARG A 430 -8.07 -4.86 -17.04
C ARG A 430 -7.04 -5.63 -16.22
N GLU A 431 -6.00 -6.09 -16.91
CA GLU A 431 -4.78 -6.57 -16.26
C GLU A 431 -4.08 -5.45 -15.48
N CYS A 432 -3.45 -5.78 -14.35
CA CYS A 432 -2.67 -4.79 -13.62
C CYS A 432 -1.40 -4.40 -14.41
N VAL A 433 -1.25 -3.11 -14.70
CA VAL A 433 -0.07 -2.58 -15.40
C VAL A 433 1.24 -2.85 -14.66
N HIS A 434 1.20 -3.01 -13.34
CA HIS A 434 2.39 -3.32 -12.55
C HIS A 434 2.82 -4.78 -12.63
N SER A 435 1.88 -5.69 -12.88
CA SER A 435 2.19 -7.08 -13.21
C SER A 435 2.90 -7.18 -14.56
N VAL A 436 2.41 -6.42 -15.57
CA VAL A 436 3.08 -6.28 -16.88
C VAL A 436 4.51 -5.75 -16.68
N LYS A 437 4.67 -4.68 -15.89
CA LYS A 437 5.99 -4.12 -15.54
C LYS A 437 6.89 -5.17 -14.89
N TYR A 438 6.38 -5.92 -13.93
CA TYR A 438 7.16 -6.97 -13.26
C TYR A 438 7.68 -8.01 -14.26
N ARG A 439 6.80 -8.52 -15.14
CA ARG A 439 7.19 -9.52 -16.15
C ARG A 439 8.27 -8.99 -17.10
N ILE A 440 8.11 -7.75 -17.57
CA ILE A 440 9.11 -7.09 -18.42
C ILE A 440 10.42 -6.94 -17.66
N ALA A 441 10.36 -6.45 -16.42
CA ALA A 441 11.54 -6.26 -15.57
C ALA A 441 12.32 -7.57 -15.41
N LYS A 442 11.61 -8.65 -15.09
CA LYS A 442 12.18 -9.97 -14.93
C LYS A 442 12.81 -10.48 -16.22
N SER A 443 12.10 -10.41 -17.35
CA SER A 443 12.62 -10.87 -18.65
C SER A 443 13.80 -10.06 -19.18
N ALA A 444 13.92 -8.79 -18.78
CA ALA A 444 14.97 -7.87 -19.22
C ALA A 444 16.08 -7.66 -18.18
N ASP A 445 16.10 -8.44 -17.09
CA ASP A 445 17.03 -8.31 -15.96
C ASP A 445 17.07 -6.90 -15.33
N GLN A 446 15.90 -6.26 -15.25
CA GLN A 446 15.69 -4.92 -14.70
C GLN A 446 14.98 -4.94 -13.34
N LEU A 447 14.85 -6.11 -12.68
CA LEU A 447 14.25 -6.18 -11.34
C LEU A 447 14.99 -5.31 -10.31
N PRO A 448 16.34 -5.27 -10.26
CA PRO A 448 17.06 -4.39 -9.33
C PRO A 448 16.73 -2.90 -9.55
N ALA A 449 16.74 -2.45 -10.80
CA ALA A 449 16.38 -1.08 -11.16
C ALA A 449 14.90 -0.79 -10.79
N LEU A 450 13.99 -1.70 -11.11
CA LEU A 450 12.59 -1.56 -10.75
C LEU A 450 12.39 -1.49 -9.24
N ALA A 451 13.21 -2.15 -8.42
CA ALA A 451 13.14 -2.12 -6.96
C ALA A 451 13.69 -0.83 -6.35
N GLN A 452 14.77 -0.28 -6.92
CA GLN A 452 15.54 0.82 -6.34
C GLN A 452 15.09 2.20 -6.81
N THR A 453 14.55 2.33 -8.02
CA THR A 453 14.15 3.63 -8.57
C THR A 453 12.88 4.16 -7.92
N LEU A 454 13.02 5.26 -7.17
CA LEU A 454 11.89 6.03 -6.63
C LEU A 454 11.41 7.04 -7.68
N ILE A 455 10.21 6.81 -8.21
CA ILE A 455 9.65 7.62 -9.28
C ILE A 455 8.85 8.77 -8.66
N PRO A 456 9.15 10.04 -8.98
CA PRO A 456 8.48 11.18 -8.37
C PRO A 456 6.98 11.24 -8.73
N GLY A 457 6.23 11.93 -7.86
CA GLY A 457 4.86 12.34 -8.16
C GLY A 457 4.82 13.34 -9.32
N ILE A 458 3.66 13.49 -9.94
CA ILE A 458 3.43 14.49 -10.99
C ILE A 458 2.56 15.59 -10.42
N GLU A 459 3.10 16.81 -10.41
CA GLU A 459 2.37 18.04 -10.06
C GLU A 459 1.28 18.33 -11.09
N VAL A 460 0.13 18.84 -10.66
CA VAL A 460 -1.00 19.13 -11.58
C VAL A 460 -0.62 20.12 -12.66
N GLY A 461 0.12 21.18 -12.30
CA GLY A 461 0.52 22.23 -13.24
C GLY A 461 1.41 21.72 -14.39
N ASP A 462 2.01 20.53 -14.26
CA ASP A 462 2.82 19.92 -15.30
C ASP A 462 2.01 19.03 -16.24
N ARG A 463 0.81 18.60 -15.85
CA ARG A 463 -0.02 17.72 -16.68
C ARG A 463 -0.46 18.42 -17.96
N HIS A 464 -0.69 17.61 -18.99
CA HIS A 464 -1.09 18.07 -20.32
C HIS A 464 -0.10 19.07 -20.94
N ARG A 465 1.19 18.91 -20.61
CA ARG A 465 2.31 19.60 -21.25
C ARG A 465 3.26 18.59 -21.89
N SER A 466 4.03 19.04 -22.87
CA SER A 466 5.06 18.21 -23.47
C SER A 466 6.18 17.94 -22.47
N SER A 467 6.63 16.68 -22.41
CA SER A 467 7.72 16.25 -21.55
C SER A 467 9.09 16.33 -22.20
N TRP A 468 9.16 16.48 -23.52
CA TRP A 468 10.42 16.53 -24.24
C TRP A 468 11.31 17.71 -23.83
N PRO A 469 10.83 18.95 -23.69
CA PRO A 469 11.71 20.05 -23.29
C PRO A 469 12.30 19.86 -21.89
N ALA A 470 11.50 19.37 -20.95
CA ALA A 470 11.93 19.14 -19.56
C ALA A 470 13.05 18.09 -19.48
N TRP A 471 12.99 17.05 -20.32
CA TRP A 471 14.01 16.02 -20.41
C TRP A 471 15.41 16.55 -20.75
N PHE A 472 15.51 17.56 -21.62
CA PHE A 472 16.79 18.09 -22.09
C PHE A 472 17.28 19.32 -21.31
N LYS A 473 16.52 19.78 -20.30
CA LYS A 473 17.03 20.80 -19.40
C LYS A 473 18.17 20.20 -18.56
N PRO A 474 19.24 20.98 -18.28
CA PRO A 474 20.17 20.62 -17.23
C PRO A 474 19.39 20.37 -15.93
N GLU A 475 19.74 19.34 -15.19
CA GLU A 475 19.21 19.19 -13.84
C GLU A 475 19.76 20.34 -13.00
N ASP A 476 18.87 21.14 -12.40
CA ASP A 476 19.30 22.01 -11.30
C ASP A 476 19.81 21.08 -10.19
N PRO A 477 20.97 21.37 -9.56
CA PRO A 477 21.46 20.56 -8.46
C PRO A 477 20.44 20.60 -7.31
N THR A 478 19.63 19.55 -7.18
CA THR A 478 18.77 19.34 -6.03
C THR A 478 19.65 19.05 -4.82
N PRO A 479 19.48 19.73 -3.67
CA PRO A 479 20.20 19.36 -2.46
C PRO A 479 19.68 17.99 -1.99
N GLY A 480 20.48 16.93 -2.15
CA GLY A 480 20.26 15.67 -1.44
C GLY A 480 20.33 14.35 -2.23
N ASN A 481 20.65 14.35 -3.52
CA ASN A 481 20.70 13.11 -4.32
C ASN A 481 22.12 12.72 -4.76
N ASP A 482 23.07 12.67 -3.82
CA ASP A 482 24.31 11.91 -4.02
C ASP A 482 24.04 10.42 -3.75
N CYS A 483 23.35 9.76 -4.67
CA CYS A 483 23.41 8.31 -4.78
C CYS A 483 24.13 7.96 -6.08
N GLN A 484 25.38 7.56 -5.90
CA GLN A 484 26.39 7.29 -6.91
C GLN A 484 25.82 6.52 -8.11
N SER A 485 25.98 7.09 -9.30
CA SER A 485 25.90 6.38 -10.57
C SER A 485 26.85 5.17 -10.52
N LEU A 486 26.29 3.96 -10.56
CA LEU A 486 27.07 2.75 -10.78
C LEU A 486 27.83 2.85 -12.12
N PRO A 487 29.11 2.46 -12.18
CA PRO A 487 29.88 2.50 -13.40
C PRO A 487 29.32 1.48 -14.40
N LYS A 488 29.14 1.93 -15.65
CA LYS A 488 28.89 1.05 -16.78
C LYS A 488 30.16 0.21 -17.01
N SER A 489 30.12 -1.08 -16.71
CA SER A 489 31.10 -2.04 -17.21
C SER A 489 30.89 -2.22 -18.71
N GLY A 490 31.97 -2.10 -19.48
CA GLY A 490 31.98 -2.17 -20.94
C GLY A 490 31.87 -3.57 -21.53
#